data_AF-A0A6A6WGW3-F1
#
_entry.id   AF-A0A6A6WGW3-F1
#
_cell.length_a   1.000
_cell.length_b   1.000
_cell.length_c   1.000
_cell.angle_alpha   90.00
_cell.angle_beta   90.00
_cell.angle_gamma   90.00
#
_symmetry.space_group_name_H-M   'P 1'
#
loop_
_entity.id
_entity.type
_entity.pdbx_description
1 polymer ?
#
loop_
_entity_poly.entity_id
_entity_poly.type
_entity_poly.pdbx_seq_one_letter_code
_entity_poly.pdbx_strand_id
1 'polypeptide(L)'
;MAVVGVSAALNSSLSSVCTVSYVQSVLPASEFITGITINVDSVTTNTVTNYSVASSNLYPAGSGLNFCNVTFSYTHDGSDGEATNLWYWLPAPSEFQNRYLSSGGGGFSISSGSGGLSQGLVFGAATGTTDGGFGSWSAQLTDVLLKANGTLNYDALYAFGYKAIHEMSVLGKELTRKFYGIEDFYSYYQGCSEGGREGWSQVQRFGSQFDGAAIGAPAFRQAFQQVNHLFPAVAETLNNYAPSKCELTAINNATIAACDGLDGIVDGVVSRTDLCKTHFDLDSVLGRPYSCAATIGGIGGGGAPGKRKRQMGGGAPSPAVNGTVSAGAINIAKILLNGLRDSKGRQVYIPFQPVATFGDAAATYNSTTGGYSVSASGIGNQFVDYLLNEVATTSIDLSTVDYDKLRSWMLQALQKFQDSIETTWPDLEDFQTAGGKVIHFHGESDDSVPTASSVRYYESVRSVMYPKLSYTDSVAALDDWYRLFLIPGAGHCAPSTTQPAPFPQNVFGSLIEWVEGGVNPTLLNATVESGANKGAKGKICSYPLRPYWTDGVNMDCVYDQSSVDSFTYTLDSIPVPVY
;
A
#
# COMPACT_ATOMS: atom_id res chain seq x y z
N MET A 1 46.44 -20.68 -7.90
CA MET A 1 45.77 -19.46 -8.40
C MET A 1 45.29 -18.69 -7.20
N ALA A 2 45.76 -17.45 -7.06
CA ALA A 2 45.64 -16.67 -5.82
C ALA A 2 44.21 -16.19 -5.59
N VAL A 3 43.74 -16.34 -4.35
CA VAL A 3 42.53 -15.69 -3.82
C VAL A 3 42.86 -14.20 -3.67
N VAL A 4 42.47 -13.41 -4.65
CA VAL A 4 42.42 -11.95 -4.58
C VAL A 4 40.98 -11.60 -4.95
N GLY A 5 40.16 -11.10 -4.02
CA GLY A 5 38.78 -10.79 -4.41
C GLY A 5 37.79 -10.22 -3.41
N VAL A 6 38.09 -10.06 -2.11
CA VAL A 6 37.04 -9.62 -1.13
C VAL A 6 37.24 -8.18 -0.62
N SER A 7 38.32 -7.47 -1.01
CA SER A 7 38.66 -6.18 -0.39
C SER A 7 38.89 -4.98 -1.32
N ALA A 8 38.84 -5.16 -2.65
CA ALA A 8 39.25 -4.12 -3.59
C ALA A 8 38.14 -3.10 -3.92
N ALA A 9 36.87 -3.52 -3.95
CA ALA A 9 35.76 -2.68 -4.41
C ALA A 9 35.24 -1.70 -3.34
N LEU A 10 35.19 -2.06 -2.05
CA LEU A 10 34.82 -1.12 -0.97
C LEU A 10 35.82 0.06 -0.82
N ASN A 11 37.08 -0.14 -1.24
CA ASN A 11 38.11 0.90 -1.22
C ASN A 11 38.21 1.69 -2.54
N SER A 12 37.32 1.42 -3.49
CA SER A 12 37.29 2.09 -4.79
C SER A 12 36.54 3.42 -4.73
N SER A 13 36.88 4.36 -5.62
CA SER A 13 36.12 5.61 -5.75
C SER A 13 34.82 5.36 -6.51
N LEU A 14 33.76 6.11 -6.20
CA LEU A 14 32.50 6.07 -6.95
C LEU A 14 32.73 6.23 -8.46
N SER A 15 33.64 7.11 -8.88
CA SER A 15 33.99 7.33 -10.28
C SER A 15 34.63 6.13 -10.97
N SER A 16 35.28 5.23 -10.22
CA SER A 16 35.93 4.05 -10.78
C SER A 16 34.95 2.89 -11.00
N VAL A 17 33.96 2.76 -10.12
CA VAL A 17 32.93 1.70 -10.20
C VAL A 17 31.70 2.14 -10.99
N CYS A 18 31.42 3.44 -11.07
CA CYS A 18 30.28 3.95 -11.83
C CYS A 18 30.62 4.20 -13.31
N THR A 19 31.01 3.13 -14.01
CA THR A 19 31.28 3.16 -15.44
C THR A 19 30.57 2.01 -16.14
N VAL A 20 30.17 2.20 -17.40
CA VAL A 20 29.52 1.15 -18.20
C VAL A 20 30.39 -0.11 -18.25
N SER A 21 31.70 0.02 -18.48
CA SER A 21 32.62 -1.11 -18.54
C SER A 21 32.73 -1.87 -17.22
N TYR A 22 32.80 -1.16 -16.09
CA TYR A 22 32.84 -1.81 -14.78
C TYR A 22 31.52 -2.56 -14.53
N VAL A 23 30.38 -1.89 -14.69
CA VAL A 23 29.06 -2.50 -14.47
C VAL A 23 28.84 -3.72 -15.36
N GLN A 24 29.16 -3.63 -16.65
CA GLN A 24 29.09 -4.78 -17.57
C GLN A 24 29.95 -5.96 -17.09
N SER A 25 31.12 -5.71 -16.50
CA SER A 25 31.99 -6.76 -15.96
C SER A 25 31.47 -7.42 -14.68
N VAL A 26 30.57 -6.75 -13.96
CA VAL A 26 30.00 -7.21 -12.68
C VAL A 26 28.50 -7.54 -12.78
N LEU A 27 27.93 -7.60 -13.98
CA LEU A 27 26.56 -8.08 -14.15
C LEU A 27 26.42 -9.55 -13.71
N PRO A 28 25.20 -9.97 -13.32
CA PRO A 28 24.89 -11.39 -13.19
C PRO A 28 25.22 -12.14 -14.50
N ALA A 29 25.59 -13.42 -14.39
CA ALA A 29 25.86 -14.23 -15.58
C ALA A 29 24.58 -14.37 -16.44
N SER A 30 24.73 -14.60 -17.74
CA SER A 30 23.60 -14.65 -18.68
C SER A 30 22.55 -15.72 -18.36
N GLU A 31 22.91 -16.78 -17.64
CA GLU A 31 21.99 -17.86 -17.21
C GLU A 31 21.75 -17.85 -15.69
N PHE A 32 22.02 -16.73 -15.00
CA PHE A 32 21.88 -16.64 -13.55
C PHE A 32 20.46 -16.94 -13.07
N ILE A 33 19.45 -16.53 -13.85
CA ILE A 33 18.06 -16.95 -13.69
C ILE A 33 17.69 -17.73 -14.95
N THR A 34 17.20 -18.97 -14.77
CA THR A 34 16.79 -19.81 -15.89
C THR A 34 15.68 -19.14 -16.70
N GLY A 35 15.85 -19.08 -18.02
CA GLY A 35 14.87 -18.49 -18.94
C GLY A 35 14.89 -16.96 -19.01
N ILE A 36 15.93 -16.32 -18.48
CA ILE A 36 16.18 -14.88 -18.62
C ILE A 36 17.51 -14.67 -19.33
N THR A 37 17.51 -13.81 -20.35
CA THR A 37 18.73 -13.33 -21.01
C THR A 37 18.94 -11.84 -20.69
N ILE A 38 20.06 -11.52 -20.04
CA ILE A 38 20.45 -10.13 -19.73
C ILE A 38 21.03 -9.45 -20.98
N ASN A 39 20.53 -8.26 -21.31
CA ASN A 39 21.07 -7.44 -22.39
C ASN A 39 22.24 -6.59 -21.87
N VAL A 40 23.47 -7.10 -21.99
CA VAL A 40 24.70 -6.41 -21.53
C VAL A 40 24.93 -5.07 -22.26
N ASP A 41 24.47 -4.94 -23.50
CA ASP A 41 24.62 -3.71 -24.29
C ASP A 41 23.63 -2.61 -23.89
N SER A 42 22.59 -2.95 -23.11
CA SER A 42 21.62 -1.98 -22.57
C SER A 42 22.14 -1.20 -21.36
N VAL A 43 23.31 -1.54 -20.82
CA VAL A 43 23.86 -0.93 -19.61
C VAL A 43 24.10 0.55 -19.82
N THR A 44 23.52 1.35 -18.94
CA THR A 44 23.84 2.78 -18.80
C THR A 44 24.20 3.09 -17.36
N THR A 45 25.15 4.00 -17.16
CA THR A 45 25.60 4.41 -15.84
C THR A 45 25.63 5.93 -15.72
N ASN A 46 25.24 6.48 -14.58
CA ASN A 46 25.37 7.90 -14.30
C ASN A 46 25.80 8.14 -12.84
N THR A 47 26.94 8.79 -12.67
CA THR A 47 27.43 9.19 -11.34
C THR A 47 26.63 10.38 -10.83
N VAL A 48 26.06 10.26 -9.64
CA VAL A 48 25.33 11.34 -8.95
C VAL A 48 26.05 11.68 -7.67
N THR A 49 26.27 12.97 -7.43
CA THR A 49 26.95 13.47 -6.22
C THR A 49 26.13 14.55 -5.54
N ASN A 50 26.27 14.65 -4.22
CA ASN A 50 25.62 15.64 -3.37
C ASN A 50 24.08 15.70 -3.58
N TYR A 51 23.46 14.54 -3.78
CA TYR A 51 22.01 14.45 -3.96
C TYR A 51 21.29 14.69 -2.63
N SER A 52 20.14 15.34 -2.70
CA SER A 52 19.29 15.61 -1.54
C SER A 52 17.89 15.07 -1.78
N VAL A 53 17.36 14.41 -0.78
CA VAL A 53 16.03 13.80 -0.71
C VAL A 53 15.24 14.56 0.36
N ALA A 54 14.10 15.12 -0.02
CA ALA A 54 13.16 15.63 0.96
C ALA A 54 12.48 14.47 1.70
N SER A 55 12.11 14.68 2.96
CA SER A 55 11.34 13.69 3.72
C SER A 55 10.02 13.39 3.02
N SER A 56 9.57 12.16 3.15
CA SER A 56 8.27 11.67 2.70
C SER A 56 7.62 10.84 3.80
N ASN A 57 6.40 10.36 3.56
CA ASN A 57 5.69 9.52 4.52
C ASN A 57 6.42 8.20 4.79
N LEU A 58 7.23 7.70 3.85
CA LEU A 58 7.87 6.38 3.96
C LEU A 58 9.38 6.45 4.24
N TYR A 59 9.97 7.64 4.30
CA TYR A 59 11.41 7.80 4.52
C TYR A 59 11.76 9.21 5.02
N PRO A 60 12.79 9.34 5.87
CA PRO A 60 13.29 10.64 6.32
C PRO A 60 13.99 11.40 5.18
N ALA A 61 14.26 12.69 5.42
CA ALA A 61 15.10 13.49 4.54
C ALA A 61 16.56 12.99 4.58
N GLY A 62 17.28 13.14 3.48
CA GLY A 62 18.71 12.84 3.38
C GLY A 62 19.43 13.86 2.49
N SER A 63 20.71 14.09 2.75
CA SER A 63 21.51 15.07 2.00
C SER A 63 22.95 14.60 1.84
N GLY A 64 23.63 15.07 0.80
CA GLY A 64 25.02 14.71 0.55
C GLY A 64 25.20 13.29 0.03
N LEU A 65 24.14 12.67 -0.50
CA LEU A 65 24.14 11.28 -0.96
C LEU A 65 24.89 11.18 -2.29
N ASN A 66 25.80 10.22 -2.40
CA ASN A 66 26.58 9.96 -3.61
C ASN A 66 26.32 8.52 -4.07
N PHE A 67 26.00 8.31 -5.34
CA PHE A 67 25.63 6.99 -5.85
C PHE A 67 25.83 6.84 -7.35
N CYS A 68 25.84 5.60 -7.80
CA CYS A 68 25.78 5.24 -9.21
C CYS A 68 24.35 4.87 -9.60
N ASN A 69 23.79 5.59 -10.57
CA ASN A 69 22.63 5.12 -11.32
C ASN A 69 23.09 4.03 -12.28
N VAL A 70 22.42 2.89 -12.27
CA VAL A 70 22.64 1.80 -13.22
C VAL A 70 21.30 1.39 -13.81
N THR A 71 21.18 1.42 -15.14
CA THR A 71 20.02 0.86 -15.84
C THR A 71 20.49 -0.24 -16.78
N PHE A 72 19.80 -1.37 -16.80
CA PHE A 72 19.96 -2.42 -17.81
C PHE A 72 18.64 -3.17 -17.97
N SER A 73 18.54 -4.00 -19.01
CA SER A 73 17.34 -4.78 -19.28
C SER A 73 17.64 -6.27 -19.46
N TYR A 74 16.57 -7.05 -19.40
CA TYR A 74 16.59 -8.47 -19.70
C TYR A 74 15.33 -8.87 -20.47
N THR A 75 15.37 -10.01 -21.13
CA THR A 75 14.23 -10.63 -21.83
C THR A 75 13.99 -12.03 -21.30
N HIS A 76 12.75 -12.50 -21.35
CA HIS A 76 12.44 -13.91 -21.09
C HIS A 76 12.63 -14.74 -22.36
N ASP A 77 13.32 -15.86 -22.27
CA ASP A 77 13.56 -16.75 -23.40
C ASP A 77 12.22 -17.32 -23.91
N GLY A 78 11.97 -17.21 -25.21
CA GLY A 78 10.73 -17.69 -25.84
C GLY A 78 9.52 -16.76 -25.67
N SER A 79 9.68 -15.56 -25.11
CA SER A 79 8.65 -14.51 -25.18
C SER A 79 8.76 -13.70 -26.48
N ASP A 80 7.82 -12.78 -26.71
CA ASP A 80 7.80 -11.87 -27.88
C ASP A 80 8.98 -10.85 -27.88
N GLY A 81 9.98 -11.02 -27.00
CA GLY A 81 11.17 -10.18 -26.93
C GLY A 81 10.98 -8.85 -26.20
N GLU A 82 9.89 -8.71 -25.43
CA GLU A 82 9.66 -7.52 -24.60
C GLU A 82 10.72 -7.41 -23.50
N ALA A 83 11.47 -6.32 -23.53
CA ALA A 83 12.52 -6.06 -22.56
C ALA A 83 11.91 -5.58 -21.24
N THR A 84 12.28 -6.22 -20.14
CA THR A 84 12.02 -5.71 -18.79
C THR A 84 13.20 -4.86 -18.36
N ASN A 85 12.93 -3.61 -18.00
CA ASN A 85 13.95 -2.65 -17.60
C ASN A 85 14.12 -2.66 -16.08
N LEU A 86 15.37 -2.56 -15.66
CA LEU A 86 15.79 -2.49 -14.27
C LEU A 86 16.58 -1.20 -14.05
N TRP A 87 16.28 -0.52 -12.95
CA TRP A 87 17.01 0.68 -12.54
C TRP A 87 17.44 0.53 -11.09
N TYR A 88 18.75 0.56 -10.88
CA TYR A 88 19.38 0.47 -9.57
C TYR A 88 20.10 1.76 -9.20
N TRP A 89 20.10 2.02 -7.90
CA TRP A 89 20.84 3.07 -7.23
C TRP A 89 21.79 2.43 -6.24
N LEU A 90 23.09 2.53 -6.54
CA LEU A 90 24.15 1.91 -5.78
C LEU A 90 24.91 3.02 -5.03
N PRO A 91 24.78 3.15 -3.70
CA PRO A 91 25.56 4.10 -2.91
C PRO A 91 27.05 4.06 -3.24
N ALA A 92 27.74 5.19 -3.06
CA ALA A 92 29.20 5.20 -3.11
C ALA A 92 29.77 4.11 -2.19
N PRO A 93 30.88 3.44 -2.55
CA PRO A 93 31.45 2.37 -1.72
C PRO A 93 31.66 2.76 -0.26
N SER A 94 31.98 4.03 0.02
CA SER A 94 32.12 4.59 1.38
C SER A 94 30.81 4.86 2.12
N GLU A 95 29.67 4.92 1.41
CA GLU A 95 28.34 5.21 1.95
C GLU A 95 27.46 3.96 2.07
N PHE A 96 27.81 2.89 1.36
CA PHE A 96 27.09 1.63 1.39
C PHE A 96 27.13 1.00 2.79
N GLN A 97 25.95 0.71 3.35
CA GLN A 97 25.77 0.21 4.72
C GLN A 97 25.52 -1.30 4.77
N ASN A 98 25.95 -2.05 3.77
CA ASN A 98 25.73 -3.51 3.70
C ASN A 98 24.25 -3.90 3.65
N ARG A 99 23.44 -3.15 2.87
CA ARG A 99 21.99 -3.33 2.75
C ARG A 99 21.53 -3.31 1.30
N TYR A 100 20.58 -4.17 0.97
CA TYR A 100 19.83 -4.13 -0.28
C TYR A 100 18.34 -3.89 0.02
N LEU A 101 17.67 -3.07 -0.77
CA LEU A 101 16.25 -2.77 -0.64
C LEU A 101 15.52 -2.97 -1.97
N SER A 102 14.54 -3.86 -1.96
CA SER A 102 13.50 -3.93 -2.99
C SER A 102 12.38 -2.95 -2.66
N SER A 103 11.85 -2.29 -3.68
CA SER A 103 10.70 -1.39 -3.55
C SER A 103 9.59 -1.75 -4.51
N GLY A 104 8.39 -1.26 -4.23
CA GLY A 104 7.20 -1.51 -5.03
C GLY A 104 6.57 -0.29 -5.69
N GLY A 105 5.42 -0.56 -6.32
CA GLY A 105 4.62 0.39 -7.08
C GLY A 105 3.37 0.92 -6.35
N GLY A 106 2.35 1.27 -7.14
CA GLY A 106 1.15 1.97 -6.68
C GLY A 106 -0.06 1.80 -7.61
N GLY A 107 -1.16 1.29 -7.07
CA GLY A 107 -2.31 0.76 -7.83
C GLY A 107 -1.88 -0.10 -9.03
N PHE A 108 -2.16 0.22 -10.30
CA PHE A 108 -1.75 -0.64 -11.44
C PHE A 108 -0.32 -0.40 -11.98
N SER A 109 0.50 0.40 -11.30
CA SER A 109 1.91 0.57 -11.64
C SER A 109 2.77 -0.30 -10.73
N ILE A 110 3.74 -1.03 -11.30
CA ILE A 110 4.73 -1.84 -10.56
C ILE A 110 5.95 -1.03 -10.09
N SER A 111 6.18 0.12 -10.71
CA SER A 111 7.22 1.08 -10.32
C SER A 111 6.61 2.32 -9.69
N SER A 112 7.32 2.88 -8.71
CA SER A 112 7.11 4.25 -8.22
C SER A 112 8.11 5.26 -8.81
N GLY A 113 8.76 4.91 -9.93
CA GLY A 113 9.81 5.70 -10.57
C GLY A 113 10.98 5.98 -9.62
N SER A 114 11.43 7.23 -9.53
CA SER A 114 12.45 7.65 -8.57
C SER A 114 11.99 7.63 -7.11
N GLY A 115 10.74 7.23 -6.82
CA GLY A 115 10.29 6.96 -5.45
C GLY A 115 11.08 5.82 -4.78
N GLY A 116 11.51 4.80 -5.53
CA GLY A 116 12.33 3.70 -5.02
C GLY A 116 13.76 4.11 -4.62
N LEU A 117 14.33 5.09 -5.33
CA LEU A 117 15.65 5.68 -5.05
C LEU A 117 15.76 6.16 -3.60
N SER A 118 14.78 6.97 -3.19
CA SER A 118 14.82 7.69 -1.92
C SER A 118 14.61 6.78 -0.71
N GLN A 119 13.90 5.67 -0.89
CA GLN A 119 13.58 4.71 0.18
C GLN A 119 14.81 3.95 0.68
N GLY A 120 15.79 3.66 -0.20
CA GLY A 120 16.99 2.90 0.16
C GLY A 120 18.21 3.76 0.44
N LEU A 121 18.46 4.78 -0.40
CA LEU A 121 19.72 5.53 -0.34
C LEU A 121 19.92 6.28 0.98
N VAL A 122 18.84 6.79 1.60
CA VAL A 122 18.95 7.50 2.89
C VAL A 122 19.40 6.57 4.04
N PHE A 123 19.33 5.25 3.85
CA PHE A 123 19.82 4.23 4.77
C PHE A 123 21.09 3.53 4.27
N GLY A 124 21.73 4.07 3.21
CA GLY A 124 22.91 3.49 2.58
C GLY A 124 22.66 2.12 1.93
N ALA A 125 21.43 1.83 1.53
CA ALA A 125 21.08 0.60 0.84
C ALA A 125 21.21 0.74 -0.67
N ALA A 126 21.75 -0.29 -1.33
CA ALA A 126 21.55 -0.50 -2.75
C ALA A 126 20.05 -0.75 -3.00
N THR A 127 19.43 -0.04 -3.92
CA THR A 127 17.97 -0.13 -4.14
C THR A 127 17.62 -0.21 -5.62
N GLY A 128 16.52 -0.89 -5.95
CA GLY A 128 16.09 -1.12 -7.33
C GLY A 128 14.59 -0.91 -7.57
N THR A 129 14.26 -0.63 -8.83
CA THR A 129 12.90 -0.68 -9.38
C THR A 129 12.90 -1.37 -10.74
N THR A 130 11.75 -1.91 -11.14
CA THR A 130 11.51 -2.46 -12.48
C THR A 130 10.29 -1.82 -13.15
N ASP A 131 10.25 -1.75 -14.48
CA ASP A 131 9.04 -1.38 -15.22
C ASP A 131 8.09 -2.57 -15.46
N GLY A 132 8.48 -3.77 -15.01
CA GLY A 132 7.71 -5.01 -15.16
C GLY A 132 7.55 -5.48 -16.59
N GLY A 133 8.32 -4.95 -17.54
CA GLY A 133 8.15 -5.25 -18.96
C GLY A 133 6.98 -4.52 -19.60
N PHE A 134 6.40 -3.50 -18.95
CA PHE A 134 5.26 -2.75 -19.49
C PHE A 134 5.64 -1.76 -20.60
N GLY A 135 6.91 -1.77 -21.04
CA GLY A 135 7.43 -0.94 -22.14
C GLY A 135 7.80 0.49 -21.76
N SER A 136 7.45 0.97 -20.56
CA SER A 136 8.00 2.21 -20.00
C SER A 136 7.81 2.30 -18.48
N TRP A 137 8.64 3.11 -17.81
CA TRP A 137 8.51 3.44 -16.38
C TRP A 137 7.17 4.10 -15.98
N SER A 138 6.41 4.61 -16.95
CA SER A 138 5.13 5.29 -16.74
C SER A 138 3.92 4.47 -17.22
N ALA A 139 4.17 3.28 -17.77
CA ALA A 139 3.13 2.36 -18.17
C ALA A 139 2.54 1.68 -16.93
N GLN A 140 1.27 1.31 -17.04
CA GLN A 140 0.55 0.58 -16.01
C GLN A 140 0.14 -0.77 -16.57
N LEU A 141 -0.19 -1.73 -15.69
CA LEU A 141 -0.74 -3.02 -16.09
C LEU A 141 -1.89 -2.83 -17.09
N THR A 142 -2.81 -1.90 -16.82
CA THR A 142 -3.97 -1.65 -17.70
C THR A 142 -3.61 -1.16 -19.10
N ASP A 143 -2.41 -0.63 -19.33
CA ASP A 143 -1.95 -0.24 -20.67
C ASP A 143 -1.52 -1.46 -21.51
N VAL A 144 -1.14 -2.58 -20.86
CA VAL A 144 -0.53 -3.78 -21.49
C VAL A 144 -1.29 -5.08 -21.21
N LEU A 145 -2.36 -5.02 -20.42
CA LEU A 145 -3.11 -6.18 -19.93
C LEU A 145 -3.91 -6.88 -21.01
N LEU A 146 -4.37 -6.18 -22.05
CA LEU A 146 -5.08 -6.78 -23.17
C LEU A 146 -4.16 -6.90 -24.37
N LYS A 147 -4.03 -8.12 -24.89
CA LYS A 147 -3.36 -8.38 -26.16
C LYS A 147 -4.22 -7.85 -27.32
N ALA A 148 -3.61 -7.66 -28.49
CA ALA A 148 -4.31 -7.16 -29.68
C ALA A 148 -5.50 -8.04 -30.13
N ASN A 149 -5.50 -9.33 -29.77
CA ASN A 149 -6.61 -10.26 -30.02
C ASN A 149 -7.73 -10.19 -28.95
N GLY A 150 -7.64 -9.28 -27.98
CA GLY A 150 -8.62 -9.09 -26.92
C GLY A 150 -8.46 -10.00 -25.70
N THR A 151 -7.51 -10.95 -25.68
CA THR A 151 -7.30 -11.83 -24.52
C THR A 151 -6.35 -11.20 -23.50
N LEU A 152 -6.44 -11.63 -22.24
CA LEU A 152 -5.48 -11.22 -21.21
C LEU A 152 -4.02 -11.56 -21.53
N ASN A 153 -3.15 -10.61 -21.21
CA ASN A 153 -1.71 -10.78 -21.17
C ASN A 153 -1.30 -11.31 -19.78
N TYR A 154 -1.31 -12.63 -19.63
CA TYR A 154 -0.92 -13.27 -18.38
C TYR A 154 0.54 -13.05 -18.00
N ASP A 155 1.44 -12.85 -18.98
CA ASP A 155 2.85 -12.54 -18.68
C ASP A 155 2.98 -11.20 -17.97
N ALA A 156 2.29 -10.16 -18.46
CA ALA A 156 2.20 -8.87 -17.79
C ALA A 156 1.50 -8.97 -16.42
N LEU A 157 0.46 -9.79 -16.31
CA LEU A 157 -0.24 -10.02 -15.05
C LEU A 157 0.65 -10.71 -14.00
N TYR A 158 1.43 -11.72 -14.39
CA TYR A 158 2.39 -12.37 -13.50
C TYR A 158 3.56 -11.47 -13.15
N ALA A 159 4.04 -10.67 -14.12
CA ALA A 159 5.04 -9.63 -13.89
C ALA A 159 4.58 -8.66 -12.79
N PHE A 160 3.35 -8.15 -12.89
CA PHE A 160 2.70 -7.33 -11.88
C PHE A 160 2.50 -8.06 -10.54
N GLY A 161 2.00 -9.30 -10.59
CA GLY A 161 1.61 -10.05 -9.39
C GLY A 161 2.78 -10.42 -8.49
N TYR A 162 3.88 -10.91 -9.06
CA TYR A 162 5.01 -11.39 -8.26
C TYR A 162 6.34 -11.46 -9.01
N LYS A 163 6.32 -11.71 -10.32
CA LYS A 163 7.48 -12.18 -11.08
C LYS A 163 8.53 -11.08 -11.26
N ALA A 164 8.15 -9.88 -11.69
CA ALA A 164 9.14 -8.86 -12.02
C ALA A 164 9.82 -8.27 -10.78
N ILE A 165 9.11 -8.10 -9.66
CA ILE A 165 9.73 -7.71 -8.38
C ILE A 165 10.69 -8.79 -7.88
N HIS A 166 10.34 -10.07 -8.04
CA HIS A 166 11.24 -11.18 -7.68
C HIS A 166 12.52 -11.15 -8.53
N GLU A 167 12.39 -11.07 -9.85
CA GLU A 167 13.52 -11.04 -10.79
C GLU A 167 14.42 -9.82 -10.55
N MET A 168 13.83 -8.64 -10.34
CA MET A 168 14.54 -7.44 -9.90
C MET A 168 15.30 -7.69 -8.58
N SER A 169 14.66 -8.29 -7.60
CA SER A 169 15.29 -8.56 -6.30
C SER A 169 16.49 -9.49 -6.44
N VAL A 170 16.34 -10.58 -7.21
CA VAL A 170 17.41 -11.58 -7.42
C VAL A 170 18.59 -10.98 -8.19
N LEU A 171 18.31 -10.29 -9.31
CA LEU A 171 19.35 -9.66 -10.13
C LEU A 171 20.05 -8.51 -9.39
N GLY A 172 19.30 -7.70 -8.65
CA GLY A 172 19.85 -6.57 -7.90
C GLY A 172 20.73 -7.00 -6.74
N LYS A 173 20.38 -8.08 -6.04
CA LYS A 173 21.21 -8.68 -5.00
C LYS A 173 22.54 -9.18 -5.56
N GLU A 174 22.50 -9.86 -6.70
CA GLU A 174 23.71 -10.35 -7.34
C GLU A 174 24.59 -9.22 -7.88
N LEU A 175 23.98 -8.20 -8.49
CA LEU A 175 24.69 -6.98 -8.86
C LEU A 175 25.35 -6.32 -7.65
N THR A 176 24.65 -6.27 -6.50
CA THR A 176 25.17 -5.70 -5.25
C THR A 176 26.40 -6.47 -4.76
N ARG A 177 26.35 -7.82 -4.72
CA ARG A 177 27.51 -8.66 -4.34
C ARG A 177 28.73 -8.32 -5.18
N LYS A 178 28.57 -8.34 -6.50
CA LYS A 178 29.68 -8.16 -7.43
C LYS A 178 30.18 -6.72 -7.50
N PHE A 179 29.29 -5.73 -7.40
CA PHE A 179 29.65 -4.30 -7.44
C PHE A 179 30.45 -3.88 -6.21
N TYR A 180 30.11 -4.39 -5.02
CA TYR A 180 30.84 -4.06 -3.78
C TYR A 180 31.90 -5.10 -3.39
N GLY A 181 31.96 -6.25 -4.08
CA GLY A 181 32.90 -7.32 -3.79
C GLY A 181 32.65 -7.98 -2.43
N ILE A 182 31.38 -8.21 -2.10
CA ILE A 182 30.91 -8.79 -0.83
C ILE A 182 30.05 -10.02 -1.07
N GLU A 183 29.95 -10.88 -0.06
CA GLU A 183 29.12 -12.09 -0.11
C GLU A 183 27.79 -11.90 0.63
N ASP A 184 27.85 -11.31 1.84
CA ASP A 184 26.72 -11.20 2.76
C ASP A 184 26.29 -9.74 2.99
N PHE A 185 24.99 -9.48 2.90
CA PHE A 185 24.34 -8.22 3.25
C PHE A 185 22.89 -8.46 3.64
N TYR A 186 22.29 -7.51 4.36
CA TYR A 186 20.87 -7.57 4.70
C TYR A 186 20.00 -7.21 3.50
N SER A 187 18.95 -7.97 3.26
CA SER A 187 18.00 -7.80 2.17
C SER A 187 16.62 -7.44 2.71
N TYR A 188 16.10 -6.31 2.25
CA TYR A 188 14.85 -5.75 2.72
C TYR A 188 13.83 -5.54 1.60
N TYR A 189 12.56 -5.41 2.00
CA TYR A 189 11.49 -4.88 1.16
C TYR A 189 10.81 -3.68 1.82
N GLN A 190 10.43 -2.66 1.03
CA GLN A 190 9.56 -1.58 1.49
C GLN A 190 8.51 -1.20 0.44
N GLY A 191 7.25 -1.05 0.86
CA GLY A 191 6.18 -0.59 0.00
C GLY A 191 4.89 -0.27 0.75
N CYS A 192 3.99 0.49 0.12
CA CYS A 192 2.67 0.78 0.65
C CYS A 192 1.60 0.67 -0.46
N SER A 193 0.34 0.36 -0.12
CA SER A 193 -0.75 0.20 -1.11
C SER A 193 -0.53 -1.03 -1.99
N GLU A 194 -0.47 -0.86 -3.32
CA GLU A 194 -0.01 -1.89 -4.24
C GLU A 194 1.39 -2.38 -3.89
N GLY A 195 2.34 -1.49 -3.59
CA GLY A 195 3.65 -1.89 -3.07
C GLY A 195 3.54 -2.69 -1.78
N GLY A 196 2.49 -2.48 -0.99
CA GLY A 196 2.23 -3.33 0.17
C GLY A 196 1.78 -4.73 -0.23
N ARG A 197 0.92 -4.86 -1.25
CA ARG A 197 0.55 -6.17 -1.82
C ARG A 197 1.77 -6.86 -2.43
N GLU A 198 2.56 -6.17 -3.25
CA GLU A 198 3.79 -6.69 -3.83
C GLU A 198 4.75 -7.18 -2.75
N GLY A 199 4.95 -6.42 -1.67
CA GLY A 199 5.77 -6.84 -0.53
C GLY A 199 5.30 -8.14 0.10
N TRP A 200 4.00 -8.27 0.36
CA TRP A 200 3.46 -9.52 0.88
C TRP A 200 3.50 -10.65 -0.15
N SER A 201 3.40 -10.36 -1.44
CA SER A 201 3.56 -11.35 -2.51
C SER A 201 4.97 -11.92 -2.48
N GLN A 202 5.97 -11.05 -2.29
CA GLN A 202 7.36 -11.45 -2.12
C GLN A 202 7.59 -12.26 -0.84
N VAL A 203 7.01 -11.85 0.29
CA VAL A 203 7.12 -12.57 1.58
C VAL A 203 6.46 -13.95 1.51
N GLN A 204 5.26 -14.06 0.94
CA GLN A 204 4.50 -15.31 0.83
C GLN A 204 5.16 -16.33 -0.12
N ARG A 205 5.80 -15.87 -1.20
CA ARG A 205 6.31 -16.75 -2.26
C ARG A 205 7.81 -17.01 -2.19
N PHE A 206 8.54 -16.04 -1.65
CA PHE A 206 9.99 -16.01 -1.70
C PHE A 206 10.57 -15.55 -0.36
N GLY A 207 9.88 -15.79 0.76
CA GLY A 207 10.20 -15.22 2.06
C GLY A 207 11.66 -15.34 2.48
N SER A 208 12.28 -16.49 2.20
CA SER A 208 13.69 -16.76 2.55
C SER A 208 14.73 -15.83 1.91
N GLN A 209 14.34 -14.98 0.94
CA GLN A 209 15.24 -14.02 0.32
C GLN A 209 15.30 -12.66 1.07
N PHE A 210 14.48 -12.43 2.09
CA PHE A 210 14.43 -11.15 2.82
C PHE A 210 14.61 -11.34 4.33
N ASP A 211 15.52 -10.56 4.90
CA ASP A 211 15.71 -10.46 6.34
C ASP A 211 14.66 -9.56 6.99
N GLY A 212 14.06 -8.64 6.24
CA GLY A 212 12.86 -7.96 6.70
C GLY A 212 12.03 -7.22 5.67
N ALA A 213 10.77 -6.93 6.02
CA ALA A 213 9.84 -6.17 5.19
C ALA A 213 9.08 -5.09 5.96
N ALA A 214 9.02 -3.87 5.41
CA ALA A 214 8.21 -2.76 5.91
C ALA A 214 7.03 -2.54 4.95
N ILE A 215 5.83 -2.98 5.36
CA ILE A 215 4.68 -3.09 4.46
C ILE A 215 3.49 -2.25 4.96
N GLY A 216 3.11 -1.24 4.18
CA GLY A 216 2.02 -0.33 4.49
C GLY A 216 0.73 -0.60 3.72
N ALA A 217 -0.43 -0.45 4.36
CA ALA A 217 -1.78 -0.45 3.76
C ALA A 217 -1.96 -1.40 2.53
N PRO A 218 -1.61 -2.69 2.65
CA PRO A 218 -1.49 -3.60 1.52
C PRO A 218 -2.83 -3.92 0.83
N ALA A 219 -2.86 -3.83 -0.49
CA ALA A 219 -4.00 -4.21 -1.33
C ALA A 219 -4.06 -5.73 -1.59
N PHE A 220 -4.08 -6.55 -0.54
CA PHE A 220 -3.95 -8.02 -0.58
C PHE A 220 -4.94 -8.75 -1.49
N ARG A 221 -6.22 -8.40 -1.32
CA ARG A 221 -7.38 -9.12 -1.86
C ARG A 221 -7.85 -8.42 -3.11
N GLN A 222 -7.04 -8.38 -4.16
CA GLN A 222 -7.30 -7.55 -5.35
C GLN A 222 -8.71 -7.74 -5.91
N ALA A 223 -9.19 -8.97 -5.99
CA ALA A 223 -10.54 -9.37 -6.38
C ALA A 223 -11.63 -8.64 -5.59
N PHE A 224 -11.44 -8.52 -4.28
CA PHE A 224 -12.40 -7.87 -3.40
C PHE A 224 -12.16 -6.37 -3.37
N GLN A 225 -10.93 -5.95 -3.11
CA GLN A 225 -10.52 -4.57 -2.95
C GLN A 225 -10.87 -3.74 -4.17
N GLN A 226 -10.53 -4.20 -5.37
CA GLN A 226 -10.75 -3.43 -6.59
C GLN A 226 -12.24 -3.33 -6.94
N VAL A 227 -13.00 -4.41 -6.77
CA VAL A 227 -14.46 -4.37 -6.96
C VAL A 227 -15.14 -3.52 -5.89
N ASN A 228 -14.63 -3.49 -4.67
CA ASN A 228 -15.17 -2.69 -3.58
C ASN A 228 -15.07 -1.18 -3.85
N HIS A 229 -14.11 -0.72 -4.66
CA HIS A 229 -14.07 0.68 -5.12
C HIS A 229 -15.31 1.08 -5.96
N LEU A 230 -16.07 0.13 -6.50
CA LEU A 230 -17.36 0.39 -7.17
C LEU A 230 -18.55 0.46 -6.19
N PHE A 231 -18.41 -0.09 -4.98
CA PHE A 231 -19.52 -0.21 -4.04
C PHE A 231 -20.17 1.13 -3.69
N PRO A 232 -19.42 2.22 -3.42
CA PRO A 232 -20.04 3.49 -3.11
C PRO A 232 -20.91 4.04 -4.24
N ALA A 233 -20.43 4.02 -5.48
CA ALA A 233 -21.19 4.49 -6.64
C ALA A 233 -22.45 3.62 -6.90
N VAL A 234 -22.35 2.30 -6.69
CA VAL A 234 -23.51 1.40 -6.76
C VAL A 234 -24.52 1.72 -5.65
N ALA A 235 -24.06 1.97 -4.42
CA ALA A 235 -24.94 2.35 -3.31
C ALA A 235 -25.68 3.67 -3.60
N GLU A 236 -24.99 4.68 -4.11
CA GLU A 236 -25.60 5.97 -4.50
C GLU A 236 -26.67 5.78 -5.60
N THR A 237 -26.39 4.93 -6.58
CA THR A 237 -27.28 4.65 -7.71
C THR A 237 -28.53 3.89 -7.26
N LEU A 238 -28.36 2.80 -6.49
CA LEU A 238 -29.49 1.99 -6.00
C LEU A 238 -30.40 2.75 -5.04
N ASN A 239 -29.86 3.71 -4.30
CA ASN A 239 -30.65 4.56 -3.40
C ASN A 239 -31.14 5.86 -4.06
N ASN A 240 -30.86 6.05 -5.36
CA ASN A 240 -31.19 7.26 -6.12
C ASN A 240 -30.79 8.55 -5.38
N TYR A 241 -29.61 8.53 -4.77
CA TYR A 241 -29.12 9.62 -3.94
C TYR A 241 -27.59 9.68 -3.97
N ALA A 242 -27.07 10.80 -4.50
CA ALA A 242 -25.65 11.03 -4.68
C ALA A 242 -25.23 12.23 -3.81
N PRO A 243 -24.75 12.00 -2.57
CA PRO A 243 -24.37 13.08 -1.67
C PRO A 243 -23.22 13.91 -2.25
N SER A 244 -23.20 15.19 -1.92
CA SER A 244 -22.04 16.02 -2.24
C SER A 244 -20.84 15.64 -1.36
N LYS A 245 -19.61 15.78 -1.88
CA LYS A 245 -18.38 15.63 -1.09
C LYS A 245 -18.39 16.50 0.16
N CYS A 246 -18.96 17.71 0.06
CA CYS A 246 -19.06 18.63 1.18
C CYS A 246 -19.95 18.09 2.31
N GLU A 247 -21.09 17.51 1.97
CA GLU A 247 -22.02 16.91 2.92
C GLU A 247 -21.41 15.69 3.62
N LEU A 248 -20.76 14.79 2.87
CA LEU A 248 -20.04 13.65 3.43
C LEU A 248 -18.84 14.07 4.30
N THR A 249 -18.15 15.15 3.93
CA THR A 249 -17.10 15.74 4.79
C THR A 249 -17.68 16.30 6.08
N ALA A 250 -18.88 16.89 6.03
CA ALA A 250 -19.57 17.35 7.24
C ALA A 250 -19.96 16.20 8.17
N ILE A 251 -20.42 15.07 7.61
CA ILE A 251 -20.66 13.84 8.38
C ILE A 251 -19.35 13.34 9.00
N ASN A 252 -18.29 13.18 8.21
CA ASN A 252 -17.00 12.70 8.70
C ASN A 252 -16.41 13.58 9.81
N ASN A 253 -16.42 14.91 9.64
CA ASN A 253 -15.97 15.86 10.67
C ASN A 253 -16.81 15.79 11.95
N ALA A 254 -18.12 15.57 11.82
CA ALA A 254 -19.00 15.40 12.96
C ALA A 254 -18.74 14.08 13.70
N THR A 255 -18.44 13.00 12.96
CA THR A 255 -17.99 11.72 13.54
C THR A 255 -16.67 11.90 14.28
N ILE A 256 -15.67 12.54 13.67
CA ILE A 256 -14.38 12.82 14.31
C ILE A 256 -14.59 13.59 15.61
N ALA A 257 -15.33 14.70 15.58
CA ALA A 257 -15.57 15.52 16.77
C ALA A 257 -16.32 14.78 17.89
N ALA A 258 -17.17 13.81 17.55
CA ALA A 258 -17.89 13.01 18.54
C ALA A 258 -17.03 11.89 19.13
N CYS A 259 -16.03 11.41 18.39
CA CYS A 259 -15.23 10.24 18.74
C CYS A 259 -13.82 10.55 19.24
N ASP A 260 -13.31 11.77 19.02
CA ASP A 260 -11.98 12.27 19.43
C ASP A 260 -11.68 11.91 20.91
N GLY A 261 -12.56 12.33 21.82
CA GLY A 261 -12.42 12.11 23.26
C GLY A 261 -12.46 10.65 23.77
N LEU A 262 -12.77 9.66 22.93
CA LEU A 262 -13.02 8.28 23.39
C LEU A 262 -11.74 7.56 23.80
N ASP A 263 -10.58 8.02 23.35
CA ASP A 263 -9.28 7.48 23.72
C ASP A 263 -8.67 8.15 24.96
N GLY A 264 -9.37 9.13 25.57
CA GLY A 264 -8.93 9.82 26.80
C GLY A 264 -8.21 11.15 26.55
N ILE A 265 -8.05 11.58 25.30
CA ILE A 265 -7.56 12.91 24.92
C ILE A 265 -8.48 13.55 23.88
N VAL A 266 -8.48 14.88 23.76
CA VAL A 266 -9.18 15.61 22.70
C VAL A 266 -8.13 16.40 21.92
N ASP A 267 -7.68 15.85 20.80
CA ASP A 267 -6.60 16.41 19.98
C ASP A 267 -6.94 16.48 18.47
N GLY A 268 -8.18 16.17 18.12
CA GLY A 268 -8.68 16.13 16.75
C GLY A 268 -8.36 14.83 16.02
N VAL A 269 -7.97 13.77 16.75
CA VAL A 269 -7.61 12.46 16.20
C VAL A 269 -8.47 11.39 16.86
N VAL A 270 -9.06 10.51 16.07
CA VAL A 270 -9.76 9.35 16.61
C VAL A 270 -8.80 8.17 16.67
N SER A 271 -8.24 7.90 17.86
CA SER A 271 -7.32 6.77 18.07
C SER A 271 -7.99 5.48 18.51
N ARG A 272 -9.31 5.51 18.68
CA ARG A 272 -10.15 4.37 19.07
C ARG A 272 -11.39 4.27 18.18
N THR A 273 -11.21 3.90 16.92
CA THR A 273 -12.36 3.74 16.00
C THR A 273 -13.28 2.58 16.40
N ASP A 274 -12.74 1.61 17.13
CA ASP A 274 -13.48 0.54 17.80
C ASP A 274 -14.51 1.09 18.80
N LEU A 275 -14.14 2.09 19.61
CA LEU A 275 -15.07 2.78 20.50
C LEU A 275 -16.03 3.66 19.69
N CYS A 276 -15.55 4.36 18.66
CA CYS A 276 -16.39 5.21 17.82
C CYS A 276 -17.61 4.46 17.24
N LYS A 277 -17.43 3.21 16.81
CA LYS A 277 -18.53 2.35 16.30
C LYS A 277 -19.67 2.12 17.28
N THR A 278 -19.40 2.14 18.59
CA THR A 278 -20.39 1.86 19.63
C THR A 278 -20.95 3.12 20.29
N HIS A 279 -20.24 4.25 20.16
CA HIS A 279 -20.58 5.50 20.84
C HIS A 279 -21.19 6.56 19.93
N PHE A 280 -21.07 6.44 18.60
CA PHE A 280 -21.57 7.45 17.66
C PHE A 280 -22.77 6.95 16.84
N ASP A 281 -23.87 7.70 16.94
CA ASP A 281 -25.06 7.52 16.10
C ASP A 281 -25.05 8.54 14.95
N LEU A 282 -24.98 8.05 13.71
CA LEU A 282 -25.02 8.88 12.50
C LEU A 282 -26.33 9.66 12.34
N ASP A 283 -27.45 9.23 12.95
CA ASP A 283 -28.70 10.01 12.89
C ASP A 283 -28.60 11.32 13.69
N SER A 284 -27.65 11.42 14.63
CA SER A 284 -27.44 12.62 15.44
C SER A 284 -26.98 13.84 14.64
N VAL A 285 -26.47 13.65 13.42
CA VAL A 285 -25.99 14.74 12.56
C VAL A 285 -27.03 15.26 11.59
N LEU A 286 -28.25 14.71 11.58
CA LEU A 286 -29.34 15.16 10.72
C LEU A 286 -29.62 16.66 10.93
N GLY A 287 -29.67 17.42 9.83
CA GLY A 287 -29.93 18.85 9.88
C GLY A 287 -28.72 19.72 10.27
N ARG A 288 -27.56 19.12 10.58
CA ARG A 288 -26.35 19.88 10.91
C ARG A 288 -25.91 20.74 9.72
N PRO A 289 -25.72 22.06 9.88
CA PRO A 289 -25.34 22.94 8.78
C PRO A 289 -23.90 22.68 8.35
N TYR A 290 -23.64 22.84 7.05
CA TYR A 290 -22.31 22.80 6.47
C TYR A 290 -22.15 23.86 5.38
N SER A 291 -20.90 24.26 5.15
CA SER A 291 -20.49 25.20 4.11
C SER A 291 -19.12 24.79 3.57
N CYS A 292 -19.01 24.69 2.25
CA CYS A 292 -17.73 24.50 1.57
C CYS A 292 -17.51 25.58 0.53
N ALA A 293 -16.27 26.07 0.47
CA ALA A 293 -15.82 26.92 -0.62
C ALA A 293 -15.82 26.16 -1.95
N ALA A 294 -15.87 26.91 -3.05
CA ALA A 294 -15.66 26.33 -4.38
C ALA A 294 -14.28 25.68 -4.45
N THR A 295 -14.21 24.51 -5.08
CA THR A 295 -12.94 23.82 -5.33
C THR A 295 -12.54 24.00 -6.78
N ILE A 296 -11.27 24.38 -6.99
CA ILE A 296 -10.63 24.29 -8.29
C ILE A 296 -10.28 22.82 -8.45
N GLY A 297 -10.81 22.16 -9.48
CA GLY A 297 -10.60 20.73 -9.68
C GLY A 297 -9.12 20.36 -9.57
N GLY A 298 -8.80 19.42 -8.68
CA GLY A 298 -7.44 19.14 -8.22
C GLY A 298 -7.03 17.69 -8.46
N ILE A 299 -5.73 17.47 -8.61
CA ILE A 299 -5.10 16.15 -8.66
C ILE A 299 -5.32 15.50 -7.30
N GLY A 300 -5.92 14.30 -7.25
CA GLY A 300 -6.18 13.59 -5.98
C GLY A 300 -4.92 13.53 -5.13
N GLY A 301 -4.99 14.10 -3.92
CA GLY A 301 -3.87 14.12 -2.97
C GLY A 301 -3.60 12.73 -2.43
N GLY A 302 -2.36 12.26 -2.52
CA GLY A 302 -1.88 10.99 -1.97
C GLY A 302 -1.06 10.12 -2.94
N GLY A 303 -1.03 10.45 -4.23
CA GLY A 303 -0.24 9.70 -5.21
C GLY A 303 1.23 10.15 -5.27
N ALA A 304 2.15 9.20 -5.11
CA ALA A 304 3.54 9.35 -5.54
C ALA A 304 3.66 9.95 -6.97
N PRO A 305 4.76 10.66 -7.30
CA PRO A 305 4.93 11.28 -8.62
C PRO A 305 4.75 10.27 -9.76
N GLY A 306 3.83 10.56 -10.70
CA GLY A 306 3.67 9.77 -11.94
C GLY A 306 2.29 9.17 -12.21
N LYS A 307 1.31 9.28 -11.31
CA LYS A 307 -0.04 8.71 -11.54
C LYS A 307 -0.86 9.54 -12.54
N ARG A 308 -1.41 8.89 -13.59
CA ARG A 308 -2.38 9.51 -14.51
C ARG A 308 -3.73 9.73 -13.81
N LYS A 309 -4.46 10.79 -14.22
CA LYS A 309 -5.82 11.18 -13.79
C LYS A 309 -6.87 10.05 -13.70
N ARG A 310 -6.66 8.92 -14.40
CA ARG A 310 -7.63 7.80 -14.53
C ARG A 310 -7.66 6.87 -13.32
N GLN A 311 -6.60 6.83 -12.51
CA GLN A 311 -6.44 5.80 -11.47
C GLN A 311 -6.91 6.25 -10.09
N MET A 312 -6.65 7.51 -9.75
CA MET A 312 -7.11 8.16 -8.52
C MET A 312 -7.84 9.43 -8.98
N GLY A 313 -9.17 9.42 -8.95
CA GLY A 313 -9.99 10.51 -9.50
C GLY A 313 -9.55 11.87 -8.95
N GLY A 314 -9.05 12.74 -9.82
CA GLY A 314 -8.95 14.16 -9.50
C GLY A 314 -10.37 14.73 -9.43
N GLY A 315 -10.70 15.42 -8.33
CA GLY A 315 -12.04 15.98 -8.16
C GLY A 315 -12.33 17.00 -9.25
N ALA A 316 -13.49 16.88 -9.92
CA ALA A 316 -13.97 17.94 -10.80
C ALA A 316 -14.13 19.24 -9.98
N PRO A 317 -13.94 20.42 -10.60
CA PRO A 317 -14.27 21.67 -9.93
C PRO A 317 -15.71 21.62 -9.44
N SER A 318 -15.95 22.00 -8.19
CA SER A 318 -17.30 22.12 -7.63
C SER A 318 -17.54 23.54 -7.12
N PRO A 319 -18.77 24.07 -7.26
CA PRO A 319 -19.12 25.39 -6.76
C PRO A 319 -19.09 25.41 -5.22
N ALA A 320 -19.19 26.60 -4.63
CA ALA A 320 -19.43 26.70 -3.20
C ALA A 320 -20.80 26.08 -2.88
N VAL A 321 -20.87 25.29 -1.80
CA VAL A 321 -22.07 24.58 -1.39
C VAL A 321 -22.39 24.92 0.06
N ASN A 322 -23.63 25.29 0.32
CA ASN A 322 -24.17 25.42 1.68
C ASN A 322 -25.38 24.49 1.79
N GLY A 323 -25.54 23.86 2.93
CA GLY A 323 -26.66 22.97 3.16
C GLY A 323 -26.73 22.48 4.60
N THR A 324 -27.59 21.50 4.80
CA THR A 324 -27.70 20.75 6.05
C THR A 324 -27.58 19.27 5.72
N VAL A 325 -26.92 18.50 6.58
CA VAL A 325 -26.82 17.05 6.41
C VAL A 325 -28.20 16.43 6.28
N SER A 326 -28.43 15.70 5.20
CA SER A 326 -29.71 15.08 4.87
C SER A 326 -29.80 13.64 5.35
N ALA A 327 -31.04 13.13 5.43
CA ALA A 327 -31.29 11.71 5.70
C ALA A 327 -30.72 10.80 4.60
N GLY A 328 -30.69 11.28 3.34
CA GLY A 328 -30.11 10.54 2.22
C GLY A 328 -28.61 10.31 2.39
N ALA A 329 -27.87 11.35 2.77
CA ALA A 329 -26.42 11.24 2.99
C ALA A 329 -26.09 10.37 4.21
N ILE A 330 -26.89 10.47 5.28
CA ILE A 330 -26.77 9.58 6.44
C ILE A 330 -27.01 8.12 6.04
N ASN A 331 -28.03 7.85 5.21
CA ASN A 331 -28.31 6.50 4.72
C ASN A 331 -27.14 5.94 3.89
N ILE A 332 -26.58 6.73 2.96
CA ILE A 332 -25.38 6.32 2.21
C ILE A 332 -24.22 6.05 3.17
N ALA A 333 -23.90 6.96 4.09
CA ALA A 333 -22.82 6.77 5.07
C ALA A 333 -23.00 5.47 5.88
N LYS A 334 -24.22 5.17 6.34
CA LYS A 334 -24.55 3.91 7.03
C LYS A 334 -24.31 2.68 6.15
N ILE A 335 -24.72 2.71 4.89
CA ILE A 335 -24.48 1.60 3.94
C ILE A 335 -22.99 1.34 3.80
N LEU A 336 -22.17 2.38 3.62
CA LEU A 336 -20.73 2.24 3.41
C LEU A 336 -20.00 1.75 4.66
N LEU A 337 -20.38 2.25 5.84
CA LEU A 337 -19.79 1.85 7.12
C LEU A 337 -20.23 0.46 7.60
N ASN A 338 -21.33 -0.07 7.07
CA ASN A 338 -21.73 -1.47 7.26
C ASN A 338 -21.07 -2.43 6.25
N GLY A 339 -20.46 -1.89 5.19
CA GLY A 339 -19.77 -2.64 4.15
C GLY A 339 -20.73 -3.33 3.17
N LEU A 340 -20.18 -3.86 2.09
CA LEU A 340 -20.95 -4.53 1.04
C LEU A 340 -21.68 -5.76 1.61
N ARG A 341 -23.00 -5.76 1.51
CA ARG A 341 -23.87 -6.89 1.84
C ARG A 341 -24.68 -7.32 0.63
N ASP A 342 -24.85 -8.62 0.47
CA ASP A 342 -25.63 -9.19 -0.63
C ASP A 342 -27.14 -9.00 -0.42
N SER A 343 -27.96 -9.39 -1.40
CA SER A 343 -29.42 -9.25 -1.33
C SER A 343 -30.08 -10.01 -0.16
N LYS A 344 -29.36 -10.93 0.50
CA LYS A 344 -29.80 -11.69 1.68
C LYS A 344 -29.29 -11.08 2.98
N GLY A 345 -28.60 -9.94 2.93
CA GLY A 345 -28.03 -9.26 4.09
C GLY A 345 -26.72 -9.86 4.61
N ARG A 346 -26.12 -10.82 3.90
CA ARG A 346 -24.85 -11.46 4.28
C ARG A 346 -23.68 -10.56 3.91
N GLN A 347 -22.64 -10.52 4.74
CA GLN A 347 -21.45 -9.71 4.52
C GLN A 347 -20.62 -10.29 3.36
N VAL A 348 -20.34 -9.45 2.37
CA VAL A 348 -19.50 -9.78 1.21
C VAL A 348 -18.05 -9.37 1.45
N TYR A 349 -17.84 -8.13 1.90
CA TYR A 349 -16.49 -7.61 2.13
C TYR A 349 -16.42 -6.64 3.32
N ILE A 350 -15.20 -6.30 3.71
CA ILE A 350 -14.86 -5.57 4.94
C ILE A 350 -15.22 -4.08 4.79
N PRO A 351 -15.91 -3.46 5.77
CA PRO A 351 -16.20 -2.03 5.76
C PRO A 351 -14.99 -1.17 6.11
N PHE A 352 -15.04 0.09 5.69
CA PHE A 352 -14.15 1.15 6.17
C PHE A 352 -14.43 1.50 7.63
N GLN A 353 -13.44 2.08 8.33
CA GLN A 353 -13.64 2.55 9.70
C GLN A 353 -14.47 3.86 9.74
N PRO A 354 -15.22 4.16 10.82
CA PRO A 354 -16.16 5.30 10.91
C PRO A 354 -15.60 6.68 10.55
N VAL A 355 -14.30 6.86 10.66
CA VAL A 355 -13.59 8.14 10.45
C VAL A 355 -12.75 8.15 9.17
N ALA A 356 -12.75 7.07 8.40
CA ALA A 356 -12.26 7.10 7.04
C ALA A 356 -13.10 8.09 6.21
N THR A 357 -12.43 8.86 5.35
CA THR A 357 -13.15 9.71 4.41
C THR A 357 -13.94 8.84 3.44
N PHE A 358 -15.06 9.36 2.92
CA PHE A 358 -15.86 8.65 1.93
C PHE A 358 -15.25 8.85 0.53
N GLY A 359 -13.99 8.47 0.33
CA GLY A 359 -13.19 8.87 -0.84
C GLY A 359 -13.81 8.52 -2.19
N ASP A 360 -14.29 7.28 -2.34
CA ASP A 360 -14.97 6.77 -3.53
C ASP A 360 -16.47 7.13 -3.58
N ALA A 361 -17.04 7.64 -2.48
CA ALA A 361 -18.42 8.12 -2.41
C ALA A 361 -18.40 9.65 -2.55
N ALA A 362 -18.55 10.15 -3.75
CA ALA A 362 -18.75 11.57 -3.97
C ALA A 362 -19.28 11.79 -5.37
N ALA A 363 -20.47 12.36 -5.44
CA ALA A 363 -21.02 12.75 -6.71
C ALA A 363 -20.14 13.83 -7.38
N THR A 364 -19.89 13.65 -8.67
CA THR A 364 -19.17 14.63 -9.49
C THR A 364 -20.12 15.75 -9.88
N TYR A 365 -19.70 17.00 -9.66
CA TYR A 365 -20.49 18.15 -10.10
C TYR A 365 -20.40 18.31 -11.62
N ASN A 366 -21.55 18.38 -12.27
CA ASN A 366 -21.68 18.67 -13.69
C ASN A 366 -22.05 20.14 -13.88
N SER A 367 -21.11 20.94 -14.36
CA SER A 367 -21.32 22.38 -14.60
C SER A 367 -22.34 22.70 -15.69
N THR A 368 -22.63 21.74 -16.58
CA THR A 368 -23.59 21.91 -17.68
C THR A 368 -25.02 21.71 -17.19
N THR A 369 -25.25 20.73 -16.31
CA THR A 369 -26.59 20.46 -15.75
C THR A 369 -26.84 21.20 -14.43
N GLY A 370 -25.79 21.73 -13.78
CA GLY A 370 -25.88 22.33 -12.46
C GLY A 370 -26.13 21.32 -11.33
N GLY A 371 -25.98 20.02 -11.61
CA GLY A 371 -26.32 18.92 -10.72
C GLY A 371 -25.14 18.00 -10.41
N TYR A 372 -25.34 17.13 -9.44
CA TYR A 372 -24.40 16.10 -9.03
C TYR A 372 -24.75 14.77 -9.69
N SER A 373 -23.75 14.07 -10.24
CA SER A 373 -23.92 12.75 -10.86
C SER A 373 -22.96 11.73 -10.25
N VAL A 374 -23.45 10.52 -10.07
CA VAL A 374 -22.64 9.38 -9.64
C VAL A 374 -21.57 9.09 -10.68
N SER A 375 -20.35 8.81 -10.23
CA SER A 375 -19.25 8.34 -11.07
C SER A 375 -18.58 7.15 -10.41
N ALA A 376 -18.47 6.04 -11.13
CA ALA A 376 -17.76 4.87 -10.67
C ALA A 376 -16.25 5.16 -10.52
N SER A 377 -15.63 4.57 -9.49
CA SER A 377 -14.20 4.71 -9.22
C SER A 377 -13.37 4.20 -10.40
N GLY A 378 -12.33 4.96 -10.75
CA GLY A 378 -11.46 4.67 -11.89
C GLY A 378 -10.80 3.30 -11.76
N ILE A 379 -10.25 2.99 -10.59
CA ILE A 379 -9.51 1.73 -10.37
C ILE A 379 -10.45 0.51 -10.41
N GLY A 380 -11.65 0.62 -9.83
CA GLY A 380 -12.65 -0.45 -9.86
C GLY A 380 -13.23 -0.70 -11.25
N ASN A 381 -13.48 0.37 -12.01
CA ASN A 381 -13.89 0.26 -13.42
C ASN A 381 -12.83 -0.43 -14.25
N GLN A 382 -11.57 0.01 -14.12
CA GLN A 382 -10.45 -0.59 -14.84
C GLN A 382 -10.30 -2.07 -14.50
N PHE A 383 -10.45 -2.44 -13.22
CA PHE A 383 -10.36 -3.84 -12.82
C PHE A 383 -11.44 -4.70 -13.49
N VAL A 384 -12.71 -4.30 -13.38
CA VAL A 384 -13.81 -5.09 -13.94
C VAL A 384 -13.75 -5.12 -15.47
N ASP A 385 -13.57 -3.98 -16.14
CA ASP A 385 -13.58 -3.94 -17.61
C ASP A 385 -12.36 -4.63 -18.22
N TYR A 386 -11.13 -4.35 -17.73
CA TYR A 386 -9.93 -4.95 -18.31
C TYR A 386 -9.70 -6.40 -17.86
N LEU A 387 -9.87 -6.73 -16.57
CA LEU A 387 -9.52 -8.07 -16.06
C LEU A 387 -10.69 -9.08 -16.15
N LEU A 388 -11.93 -8.65 -15.92
CA LEU A 388 -13.08 -9.56 -15.87
C LEU A 388 -13.84 -9.64 -17.19
N ASN A 389 -14.12 -8.48 -17.80
CA ASN A 389 -14.86 -8.39 -19.05
C ASN A 389 -13.96 -8.47 -20.29
N GLU A 390 -12.65 -8.25 -20.14
CA GLU A 390 -11.65 -8.27 -21.22
C GLU A 390 -11.95 -7.27 -22.34
N VAL A 391 -12.45 -6.08 -21.96
CA VAL A 391 -12.79 -4.99 -22.88
C VAL A 391 -11.94 -3.76 -22.62
N ALA A 392 -11.50 -3.10 -23.69
CA ALA A 392 -10.73 -1.86 -23.61
C ALA A 392 -11.60 -0.62 -23.37
N THR A 393 -12.62 -0.74 -22.52
CA THR A 393 -13.51 0.35 -22.10
C THR A 393 -13.31 0.68 -20.63
N THR A 394 -13.81 1.83 -20.18
CA THR A 394 -13.87 2.18 -18.75
C THR A 394 -15.21 2.84 -18.45
N SER A 395 -16.30 2.16 -18.79
CA SER A 395 -17.65 2.73 -18.78
C SER A 395 -18.67 1.69 -18.35
N ILE A 396 -18.61 1.30 -17.08
CA ILE A 396 -19.62 0.43 -16.47
C ILE A 396 -20.92 1.22 -16.34
N ASP A 397 -22.01 0.66 -16.87
CA ASP A 397 -23.35 1.17 -16.65
C ASP A 397 -23.84 0.74 -15.26
N LEU A 398 -23.68 1.63 -14.28
CA LEU A 398 -24.08 1.41 -12.89
C LEU A 398 -25.58 1.11 -12.73
N SER A 399 -26.44 1.49 -13.68
CA SER A 399 -27.88 1.16 -13.60
C SER A 399 -28.17 -0.33 -13.72
N THR A 400 -27.19 -1.11 -14.21
CA THR A 400 -27.26 -2.56 -14.37
C THR A 400 -26.53 -3.34 -13.27
N VAL A 401 -25.95 -2.65 -12.29
CA VAL A 401 -25.10 -3.24 -11.25
C VAL A 401 -25.78 -3.13 -9.90
N ASP A 402 -25.96 -4.28 -9.24
CA ASP A 402 -26.40 -4.38 -7.85
C ASP A 402 -25.32 -4.99 -6.95
N TYR A 403 -25.62 -5.15 -5.66
CA TYR A 403 -24.67 -5.74 -4.70
C TYR A 403 -24.35 -7.21 -4.98
N ASP A 404 -25.30 -7.97 -5.53
CA ASP A 404 -25.07 -9.37 -5.92
C ASP A 404 -24.15 -9.45 -7.15
N LYS A 405 -24.23 -8.49 -8.06
CA LYS A 405 -23.33 -8.36 -9.20
C LYS A 405 -21.91 -8.04 -8.75
N LEU A 406 -21.72 -7.08 -7.84
CA LEU A 406 -20.42 -6.81 -7.23
C LEU A 406 -19.84 -8.08 -6.57
N ARG A 407 -20.64 -8.77 -5.75
CA ARG A 407 -20.26 -10.06 -5.16
C ARG A 407 -19.85 -11.08 -6.23
N SER A 408 -20.60 -11.17 -7.33
CA SER A 408 -20.30 -12.14 -8.40
C SER A 408 -18.95 -11.84 -9.07
N TRP A 409 -18.61 -10.56 -9.28
CA TRP A 409 -17.31 -10.15 -9.80
C TRP A 409 -16.19 -10.45 -8.82
N MET A 410 -16.38 -10.25 -7.52
CA MET A 410 -15.39 -10.64 -6.51
C MET A 410 -15.12 -12.15 -6.54
N LEU A 411 -16.15 -12.99 -6.64
CA LEU A 411 -15.98 -14.44 -6.72
C LEU A 411 -15.31 -14.89 -8.03
N GLN A 412 -15.70 -14.29 -9.16
CA GLN A 412 -15.08 -14.56 -10.45
C GLN A 412 -13.59 -14.18 -10.43
N ALA A 413 -13.26 -12.99 -9.91
CA ALA A 413 -11.90 -12.50 -9.78
C ALA A 413 -11.06 -13.37 -8.84
N LEU A 414 -11.61 -13.74 -7.67
CA LEU A 414 -10.95 -14.61 -6.71
C LEU A 414 -10.56 -15.93 -7.37
N GLN A 415 -11.48 -16.56 -8.11
CA GLN A 415 -11.19 -17.82 -8.80
C GLN A 415 -10.20 -17.64 -9.95
N LYS A 416 -10.33 -16.58 -10.75
CA LYS A 416 -9.53 -16.34 -11.95
C LYS A 416 -8.08 -15.96 -11.63
N PHE A 417 -7.85 -15.29 -10.50
CA PHE A 417 -6.57 -14.65 -10.18
C PHE A 417 -5.96 -15.11 -8.85
N GLN A 418 -6.43 -16.23 -8.32
CA GLN A 418 -5.97 -16.80 -7.05
C GLN A 418 -4.44 -16.99 -7.00
N ASP A 419 -3.82 -17.35 -8.13
CA ASP A 419 -2.41 -17.69 -8.24
C ASP A 419 -1.52 -16.52 -8.69
N SER A 420 -2.11 -15.35 -8.97
CA SER A 420 -1.42 -14.20 -9.56
C SER A 420 -1.44 -12.98 -8.66
N ILE A 421 -2.59 -12.32 -8.54
CA ILE A 421 -2.72 -11.03 -7.84
C ILE A 421 -3.49 -11.12 -6.52
N GLU A 422 -4.08 -12.28 -6.19
CA GLU A 422 -4.52 -12.55 -4.82
C GLU A 422 -3.32 -12.89 -3.94
N THR A 423 -3.10 -12.07 -2.89
CA THR A 423 -1.90 -12.15 -2.05
C THR A 423 -2.31 -12.40 -0.59
N THR A 424 -2.96 -13.53 -0.33
CA THR A 424 -3.57 -13.83 0.97
C THR A 424 -3.08 -15.14 1.59
N TRP A 425 -1.99 -15.73 1.08
CA TRP A 425 -1.46 -16.98 1.63
C TRP A 425 -0.97 -16.76 3.08
N PRO A 426 -1.57 -17.40 4.10
CA PRO A 426 -1.30 -17.07 5.50
C PRO A 426 -0.15 -17.87 6.13
N ASP A 427 0.33 -18.92 5.47
CA ASP A 427 1.46 -19.71 5.95
C ASP A 427 2.77 -19.08 5.48
N LEU A 428 3.55 -18.56 6.43
CA LEU A 428 4.79 -17.82 6.19
C LEU A 428 6.00 -18.55 6.78
N GLU A 429 5.96 -19.88 6.90
CA GLU A 429 7.03 -20.70 7.48
C GLU A 429 8.39 -20.40 6.83
N ASP A 430 8.48 -20.28 5.51
CA ASP A 430 9.74 -19.98 4.81
C ASP A 430 10.35 -18.62 5.22
N PHE A 431 9.51 -17.59 5.43
CA PHE A 431 9.97 -16.27 5.88
C PHE A 431 10.40 -16.31 7.35
N GLN A 432 9.58 -16.95 8.20
CA GLN A 432 9.84 -17.04 9.63
C GLN A 432 11.11 -17.86 9.93
N THR A 433 11.25 -19.03 9.31
CA THR A 433 12.38 -19.95 9.55
C THR A 433 13.69 -19.41 9.02
N ALA A 434 13.66 -18.58 7.98
CA ALA A 434 14.81 -17.80 7.51
C ALA A 434 15.19 -16.65 8.46
N GLY A 435 14.42 -16.39 9.51
CA GLY A 435 14.68 -15.33 10.49
C GLY A 435 14.08 -13.97 10.14
N GLY A 436 13.27 -13.90 9.09
CA GLY A 436 12.69 -12.65 8.57
C GLY A 436 11.83 -11.91 9.58
N LYS A 437 11.88 -10.57 9.55
CA LYS A 437 11.05 -9.68 10.40
C LYS A 437 10.16 -8.79 9.55
N VAL A 438 8.88 -8.65 9.88
CA VAL A 438 7.95 -7.79 9.14
C VAL A 438 7.28 -6.78 10.06
N ILE A 439 7.39 -5.50 9.69
CA ILE A 439 6.56 -4.43 10.24
C ILE A 439 5.48 -4.11 9.22
N HIS A 440 4.26 -4.49 9.55
CA HIS A 440 3.05 -4.16 8.81
C HIS A 440 2.40 -2.94 9.46
N PHE A 441 2.05 -1.92 8.69
CA PHE A 441 1.34 -0.75 9.19
C PHE A 441 0.15 -0.38 8.31
N HIS A 442 -0.88 0.23 8.88
CA HIS A 442 -2.06 0.64 8.12
C HIS A 442 -2.71 1.87 8.78
N GLY A 443 -3.01 2.90 7.99
CA GLY A 443 -3.82 4.02 8.45
C GLY A 443 -5.20 3.54 8.92
N GLU A 444 -5.65 3.96 10.10
CA GLU A 444 -6.94 3.53 10.63
C GLU A 444 -8.11 4.29 9.98
N SER A 445 -7.84 5.44 9.39
CA SER A 445 -8.78 6.24 8.60
C SER A 445 -8.54 6.08 7.09
N ASP A 446 -7.95 4.96 6.68
CA ASP A 446 -7.69 4.66 5.26
C ASP A 446 -9.02 4.54 4.49
N ASP A 447 -9.18 5.41 3.50
CA ASP A 447 -10.37 5.52 2.66
C ASP A 447 -10.23 4.79 1.32
N SER A 448 -9.09 4.14 1.09
CA SER A 448 -8.84 3.34 -0.10
C SER A 448 -8.89 1.87 0.24
N VAL A 449 -8.05 1.39 1.15
CA VAL A 449 -8.04 -0.01 1.61
C VAL A 449 -8.60 -0.05 3.04
N PRO A 450 -9.68 -0.81 3.31
CA PRO A 450 -10.19 -0.88 4.68
C PRO A 450 -9.15 -1.43 5.65
N THR A 451 -8.86 -0.72 6.74
CA THR A 451 -7.84 -1.12 7.74
C THR A 451 -8.05 -2.53 8.29
N ALA A 452 -9.32 -2.95 8.47
CA ALA A 452 -9.65 -4.29 8.94
C ALA A 452 -9.25 -5.41 7.95
N SER A 453 -8.97 -5.07 6.68
CA SER A 453 -8.33 -5.97 5.70
C SER A 453 -6.95 -6.45 6.18
N SER A 454 -6.17 -5.56 6.80
CA SER A 454 -4.87 -5.91 7.38
C SER A 454 -5.00 -6.71 8.67
N VAL A 455 -5.95 -6.35 9.54
CA VAL A 455 -6.24 -7.12 10.75
C VAL A 455 -6.66 -8.54 10.38
N ARG A 456 -7.54 -8.71 9.38
CA ARG A 456 -7.94 -10.03 8.90
C ARG A 456 -6.75 -10.88 8.47
N TYR A 457 -5.81 -10.31 7.71
CA TYR A 457 -4.64 -11.06 7.26
C TYR A 457 -3.68 -11.40 8.41
N TYR A 458 -3.45 -10.47 9.35
CA TYR A 458 -2.68 -10.73 10.58
C TYR A 458 -3.29 -11.90 11.38
N GLU A 459 -4.61 -11.87 11.59
CA GLU A 459 -5.34 -12.93 12.30
C GLU A 459 -5.34 -14.26 11.55
N SER A 460 -5.38 -14.24 10.20
CA SER A 460 -5.22 -15.43 9.36
C SER A 460 -3.83 -16.06 9.55
N VAL A 461 -2.75 -15.27 9.47
CA VAL A 461 -1.38 -15.76 9.71
C VAL A 461 -1.25 -16.32 11.12
N ARG A 462 -1.71 -15.57 12.14
CA ARG A 462 -1.69 -16.00 13.54
C ARG A 462 -2.37 -17.35 13.74
N SER A 463 -3.60 -17.49 13.24
CA SER A 463 -4.40 -18.70 13.44
C SER A 463 -3.89 -19.90 12.64
N VAL A 464 -3.31 -19.69 11.46
CA VAL A 464 -2.75 -20.77 10.62
C VAL A 464 -1.39 -21.24 11.13
N MET A 465 -0.50 -20.33 11.52
CA MET A 465 0.85 -20.69 12.01
C MET A 465 0.86 -21.16 13.47
N TYR A 466 -0.12 -20.71 14.29
CA TYR A 466 -0.19 -21.05 15.71
C TYR A 466 -1.56 -21.61 16.15
N PRO A 467 -2.12 -22.63 15.47
CA PRO A 467 -3.49 -23.09 15.67
C PRO A 467 -3.75 -23.74 17.04
N LYS A 468 -2.69 -24.09 17.77
CA LYS A 468 -2.75 -24.79 19.07
C LYS A 468 -2.47 -23.87 20.27
N LEU A 469 -2.13 -22.61 20.02
CA LEU A 469 -1.84 -21.64 21.07
C LEU A 469 -3.11 -20.85 21.45
N SER A 470 -3.14 -20.35 22.68
CA SER A 470 -4.14 -19.36 23.08
C SER A 470 -3.98 -18.08 22.24
N TYR A 471 -4.99 -17.20 22.22
CA TYR A 471 -4.86 -15.93 21.50
C TYR A 471 -3.61 -15.15 21.97
N THR A 472 -3.45 -14.97 23.28
CA THR A 472 -2.30 -14.28 23.88
C THR A 472 -0.96 -14.93 23.53
N ASP A 473 -0.85 -16.26 23.64
CA ASP A 473 0.40 -16.96 23.34
C ASP A 473 0.72 -16.92 21.83
N SER A 474 -0.31 -17.00 20.97
CA SER A 474 -0.14 -16.89 19.52
C SER A 474 0.26 -15.49 19.07
N VAL A 475 -0.26 -14.44 19.71
CA VAL A 475 0.17 -13.05 19.49
C VAL A 475 1.62 -12.88 19.93
N ALA A 476 2.00 -13.41 21.10
CA ALA A 476 3.38 -13.35 21.59
C ALA A 476 4.36 -14.08 20.64
N ALA A 477 3.97 -15.25 20.11
CA ALA A 477 4.78 -15.97 19.12
C ALA A 477 4.89 -15.24 17.78
N LEU A 478 3.83 -14.53 17.37
CA LEU A 478 3.84 -13.72 16.16
C LEU A 478 4.71 -12.46 16.35
N ASP A 479 4.64 -11.82 17.51
CA ASP A 479 5.39 -10.61 17.89
C ASP A 479 6.92 -10.76 17.81
N ASP A 480 7.43 -11.98 17.79
CA ASP A 480 8.87 -12.26 17.59
C ASP A 480 9.36 -11.95 16.17
N TRP A 481 8.45 -11.87 15.19
CA TRP A 481 8.83 -11.67 13.78
C TRP A 481 7.80 -10.94 12.90
N TYR A 482 6.54 -10.79 13.31
CA TYR A 482 5.50 -10.05 12.60
C TYR A 482 4.75 -9.12 13.55
N ARG A 483 4.99 -7.81 13.39
CA ARG A 483 4.26 -6.74 14.09
C ARG A 483 3.27 -6.05 13.15
N LEU A 484 2.04 -5.83 13.62
CA LEU A 484 1.05 -4.96 12.96
C LEU A 484 0.86 -3.67 13.76
N PHE A 485 0.85 -2.52 13.09
CA PHE A 485 0.56 -1.21 13.67
C PHE A 485 -0.60 -0.54 12.95
N LEU A 486 -1.67 -0.27 13.69
CA LEU A 486 -2.79 0.54 13.19
C LEU A 486 -2.49 2.00 13.55
N ILE A 487 -2.45 2.90 12.58
CA ILE A 487 -2.02 4.29 12.77
C ILE A 487 -3.28 5.16 12.96
N PRO A 488 -3.57 5.65 14.18
CA PRO A 488 -4.67 6.57 14.46
C PRO A 488 -4.74 7.75 13.49
N GLY A 489 -5.93 8.07 13.03
CA GLY A 489 -6.21 9.23 12.15
C GLY A 489 -5.51 9.24 10.79
N ALA A 490 -4.57 8.35 10.50
CA ALA A 490 -3.88 8.31 9.22
C ALA A 490 -4.79 7.76 8.11
N GLY A 491 -4.71 8.37 6.93
CA GLY A 491 -5.38 7.91 5.72
C GLY A 491 -4.53 6.90 4.94
N HIS A 492 -4.78 6.80 3.64
CA HIS A 492 -4.08 5.84 2.78
C HIS A 492 -2.59 6.19 2.59
N CYS A 493 -1.70 5.41 3.22
CA CYS A 493 -0.23 5.57 3.16
C CYS A 493 0.31 6.95 3.59
N ALA A 494 -0.51 7.76 4.28
CA ALA A 494 -0.21 9.16 4.57
C ALA A 494 -0.96 9.65 5.82
N PRO A 495 -0.51 10.74 6.46
CA PRO A 495 -1.35 11.49 7.38
C PRO A 495 -2.66 11.91 6.70
N SER A 496 -3.78 11.90 7.45
CA SER A 496 -5.04 12.46 6.94
C SER A 496 -4.99 13.99 6.93
N THR A 497 -5.73 14.61 6.00
CA THR A 497 -5.93 16.06 6.00
C THR A 497 -6.99 16.53 6.99
N THR A 498 -7.85 15.62 7.48
CA THR A 498 -8.93 15.92 8.45
C THR A 498 -8.54 15.62 9.89
N GLN A 499 -7.47 14.85 10.10
CA GLN A 499 -6.98 14.45 11.42
C GLN A 499 -5.45 14.65 11.48
N PRO A 500 -4.95 15.67 12.19
CA PRO A 500 -3.53 15.99 12.27
C PRO A 500 -2.78 15.01 13.20
N ALA A 501 -2.83 13.72 12.86
CA ALA A 501 -2.29 12.64 13.68
C ALA A 501 -0.78 12.42 13.46
N PRO A 502 -0.07 11.84 14.45
CA PRO A 502 1.30 11.39 14.28
C PRO A 502 1.42 10.28 13.21
N PHE A 503 2.34 10.42 12.26
CA PHE A 503 2.65 9.39 11.26
C PHE A 503 4.08 8.83 11.44
N PRO A 504 4.28 7.50 11.35
CA PRO A 504 5.59 6.88 11.51
C PRO A 504 6.41 6.94 10.21
N GLN A 505 7.08 8.07 9.94
CA GLN A 505 7.87 8.25 8.71
C GLN A 505 9.07 7.29 8.57
N ASN A 506 9.56 6.72 9.67
CA ASN A 506 10.80 5.93 9.72
C ASN A 506 10.55 4.45 10.09
N VAL A 507 9.50 3.83 9.53
CA VAL A 507 9.21 2.41 9.75
C VAL A 507 10.41 1.54 9.33
N PHE A 508 11.04 1.85 8.20
CA PHE A 508 12.17 1.06 7.72
C PHE A 508 13.42 1.18 8.58
N GLY A 509 13.72 2.36 9.14
CA GLY A 509 14.76 2.47 10.16
C GLY A 509 14.47 1.62 11.40
N SER A 510 13.20 1.56 11.83
CA SER A 510 12.79 0.70 12.95
C SER A 510 12.94 -0.79 12.61
N LEU A 511 12.67 -1.17 11.36
CA LEU A 511 12.89 -2.54 10.88
C LEU A 511 14.39 -2.90 10.85
N ILE A 512 15.24 -1.99 10.39
CA ILE A 512 16.70 -2.16 10.41
C ILE A 512 17.18 -2.39 11.85
N GLU A 513 16.71 -1.58 12.82
CA GLU A 513 17.06 -1.78 14.24
C GLU A 513 16.58 -3.13 14.79
N TRP A 514 15.45 -3.64 14.30
CA TRP A 514 14.96 -4.96 14.69
C TRP A 514 15.78 -6.10 14.10
N VAL A 515 16.04 -6.06 12.80
CA VAL A 515 16.78 -7.10 12.06
C VAL A 515 18.26 -7.13 12.45
N GLU A 516 18.91 -5.98 12.47
CA GLU A 516 20.37 -5.87 12.69
C GLU A 516 20.72 -5.71 14.17
N GLY A 517 19.87 -5.00 14.93
CA GLY A 517 20.11 -4.66 16.33
C GLY A 517 19.35 -5.54 17.33
N GLY A 518 18.41 -6.37 16.88
CA GLY A 518 17.55 -7.18 17.77
C GLY A 518 16.54 -6.36 18.57
N VAL A 519 16.29 -5.10 18.20
CA VAL A 519 15.37 -4.21 18.92
C VAL A 519 13.95 -4.43 18.43
N ASN A 520 13.20 -5.30 19.11
CA ASN A 520 11.80 -5.58 18.77
C ASN A 520 10.92 -4.34 19.02
N PRO A 521 10.26 -3.77 17.99
CA PRO A 521 9.45 -2.58 18.15
C PRO A 521 8.09 -2.95 18.76
N THR A 522 7.92 -2.69 20.05
CA THR A 522 6.58 -2.72 20.70
C THR A 522 5.80 -1.42 20.44
N LEU A 523 6.50 -0.36 20.04
CA LEU A 523 5.96 0.96 19.71
C LEU A 523 6.68 1.49 18.47
N LEU A 524 5.97 2.18 17.59
CA LEU A 524 6.59 2.98 16.53
C LEU A 524 6.60 4.45 16.89
N ASN A 525 7.75 5.10 16.72
CA ASN A 525 7.86 6.55 16.84
C ASN A 525 7.17 7.23 15.66
N ALA A 526 6.35 8.23 15.94
CA ALA A 526 5.59 8.98 14.94
C ALA A 526 5.70 10.49 15.19
N THR A 527 5.46 11.28 14.14
CA THR A 527 5.49 12.76 14.23
C THR A 527 4.27 13.35 13.56
N VAL A 528 3.67 14.37 14.19
CA VAL A 528 2.58 15.14 13.58
C VAL A 528 3.14 16.02 12.45
N GLU A 529 2.62 15.88 11.24
CA GLU A 529 3.18 16.55 10.06
C GLU A 529 2.48 17.87 9.68
N SER A 530 1.29 18.11 10.25
CA SER A 530 0.40 19.21 9.87
C SER A 530 -0.35 19.79 11.09
N GLY A 531 -1.05 20.91 10.89
CA GLY A 531 -1.87 21.53 11.93
C GLY A 531 -1.08 22.23 13.04
N ALA A 532 -1.78 22.58 14.13
CA ALA A 532 -1.22 23.36 15.24
C ALA A 532 -0.12 22.60 16.00
N ASN A 533 -0.17 21.28 15.99
CA ASN A 533 0.75 20.40 16.72
C ASN A 533 1.89 19.87 15.84
N LYS A 534 2.13 20.47 14.66
CA LYS A 534 3.21 20.04 13.76
C LYS A 534 4.56 19.93 14.49
N GLY A 535 5.20 18.78 14.35
CA GLY A 535 6.47 18.44 15.00
C GLY A 535 6.32 17.71 16.34
N ALA A 536 5.11 17.65 16.91
CA ALA A 536 4.84 16.87 18.12
C ALA A 536 5.14 15.39 17.88
N LYS A 537 5.73 14.75 18.89
CA LYS A 537 6.13 13.34 18.86
C LYS A 537 5.02 12.48 19.47
N GLY A 538 4.71 11.38 18.81
CA GLY A 538 3.75 10.38 19.26
C GLY A 538 4.33 8.98 19.18
N LYS A 539 3.59 8.01 19.70
CA LYS A 539 3.90 6.59 19.59
C LYS A 539 2.68 5.83 19.08
N ILE A 540 2.91 4.78 18.30
CA ILE A 540 1.87 3.91 17.78
C ILE A 540 1.98 2.55 18.47
N CYS A 541 0.89 2.09 19.08
CA CYS A 541 0.80 0.77 19.71
C CYS A 541 0.82 -0.35 18.66
N SER A 542 1.49 -1.46 18.95
CA SER A 542 1.35 -2.69 18.16
C SER A 542 -0.01 -3.33 18.43
N TYR A 543 -0.73 -3.67 17.37
CA TYR A 543 -1.95 -4.49 17.44
C TYR A 543 -1.66 -5.83 18.15
N PRO A 544 -2.55 -6.34 19.02
CA PRO A 544 -3.93 -5.91 19.27
C PRO A 544 -4.10 -4.77 20.28
N LEU A 545 -3.00 -4.22 20.82
CA LEU A 545 -3.10 -3.14 21.79
C LEU A 545 -3.52 -1.84 21.12
N ARG A 546 -4.30 -1.06 21.85
CA ARG A 546 -4.85 0.23 21.40
C ARG A 546 -4.43 1.34 22.36
N PRO A 547 -4.23 2.58 21.88
CA PRO A 547 -3.80 3.66 22.74
C PRO A 547 -4.95 4.14 23.65
N TYR A 548 -4.62 4.51 24.89
CA TYR A 548 -5.52 5.16 25.82
C TYR A 548 -4.73 6.16 26.68
N TRP A 549 -5.25 7.37 26.84
CA TRP A 549 -4.61 8.42 27.61
C TRP A 549 -5.25 8.56 28.99
N THR A 550 -4.43 8.44 30.03
CA THR A 550 -4.80 8.84 31.39
C THR A 550 -4.42 10.31 31.61
N ASP A 551 -5.36 11.08 32.18
CA ASP A 551 -5.24 12.52 32.43
C ASP A 551 -4.90 13.36 31.19
N GLY A 552 -5.18 12.85 29.98
CA GLY A 552 -4.90 13.52 28.70
C GLY A 552 -3.41 13.67 28.35
N VAL A 553 -2.51 12.97 29.06
CA VAL A 553 -1.06 13.12 28.88
C VAL A 553 -0.35 11.78 28.76
N ASN A 554 -0.65 10.81 29.63
CA ASN A 554 0.07 9.55 29.68
C ASN A 554 -0.63 8.51 28.81
N MET A 555 -0.02 8.17 27.68
CA MET A 555 -0.53 7.13 26.78
C MET A 555 -0.07 5.74 27.25
N ASP A 556 -1.03 4.84 27.43
CA ASP A 556 -0.84 3.41 27.60
C ASP A 556 -1.33 2.65 26.37
N CYS A 557 -0.74 1.49 26.09
CA CYS A 557 -1.24 0.55 25.09
C CYS A 557 -2.05 -0.54 25.80
N VAL A 558 -3.37 -0.47 25.67
CA VAL A 558 -4.32 -1.33 26.41
C VAL A 558 -4.90 -2.42 25.50
N TYR A 559 -5.10 -3.60 26.08
CA TYR A 559 -5.80 -4.70 25.43
C TYR A 559 -7.29 -4.66 25.77
N ASP A 560 -8.13 -4.89 24.78
CA ASP A 560 -9.58 -5.04 24.94
C ASP A 560 -10.11 -6.03 23.88
N GLN A 561 -10.75 -7.11 24.32
CA GLN A 561 -11.32 -8.11 23.42
C GLN A 561 -12.41 -7.50 22.51
N SER A 562 -13.22 -6.57 23.03
CA SER A 562 -14.25 -5.91 22.23
C SER A 562 -13.65 -5.07 21.09
N SER A 563 -12.44 -4.56 21.31
CA SER A 563 -11.66 -3.89 20.27
C SER A 563 -11.27 -4.85 19.16
N VAL A 564 -10.68 -6.01 19.50
CA VAL A 564 -10.32 -7.07 18.53
C VAL A 564 -11.55 -7.53 17.74
N ASP A 565 -12.67 -7.74 18.42
CA ASP A 565 -13.93 -8.16 17.81
C ASP A 565 -14.46 -7.11 16.82
N SER A 566 -14.26 -5.82 17.10
CA SER A 566 -14.71 -4.72 16.22
C SER A 566 -14.00 -4.67 14.85
N PHE A 567 -12.84 -5.33 14.71
CA PHE A 567 -12.13 -5.50 13.44
C PHE A 567 -12.40 -6.85 12.77
N THR A 568 -13.15 -7.75 13.43
CA THR A 568 -13.39 -9.11 12.96
C THR A 568 -14.75 -9.19 12.27
N TYR A 569 -14.73 -9.58 10.99
CA TYR A 569 -15.94 -9.71 10.17
C TYR A 569 -16.09 -11.13 9.64
N THR A 570 -17.29 -11.70 9.79
CA THR A 570 -17.65 -12.95 9.12
C THR A 570 -18.10 -12.62 7.70
N LEU A 571 -17.40 -13.15 6.69
CA LEU A 571 -17.75 -12.96 5.27
C LEU A 571 -18.68 -14.09 4.80
N ASP A 572 -19.85 -14.20 5.42
CA ASP A 572 -20.84 -15.28 5.24
C ASP A 572 -21.53 -15.30 3.86
N SER A 573 -21.25 -14.31 3.02
CA SER A 573 -21.64 -14.33 1.61
C SER A 573 -20.68 -15.10 0.70
N ILE A 574 -19.42 -15.30 1.12
CA ILE A 574 -18.37 -15.95 0.33
C ILE A 574 -18.30 -17.45 0.69
N PRO A 575 -18.36 -18.36 -0.31
CA PRO A 575 -18.48 -19.80 -0.05
C PRO A 575 -17.14 -20.49 0.30
N VAL A 576 -16.04 -19.74 0.33
CA VAL A 576 -14.68 -20.23 0.58
C VAL A 576 -13.98 -19.36 1.62
N PRO A 577 -12.96 -19.87 2.33
CA PRO A 577 -12.12 -19.05 3.19
C PRO A 577 -11.51 -17.89 2.41
N VAL A 578 -11.56 -16.70 2.99
CA VAL A 578 -10.85 -15.51 2.53
C VAL A 578 -9.89 -15.14 3.63
N TYR A 579 -8.60 -15.36 3.43
CA TYR A 579 -7.59 -15.06 4.44
C TYR A 579 -7.20 -13.59 4.43
#